data_AF-A0A3D6CFN0-F1
#
_entry.id   AF-A0A3D6CFN0-F1
#
_cell.length_a   1.000
_cell.length_b   1.000
_cell.length_c   1.000
_cell.angle_alpha   90.00
_cell.angle_beta   90.00
_cell.angle_gamma   90.00
#
_symmetry.space_group_name_H-M   'P 1'
#
loop_
_entity.id
_entity.type
_entity.pdbx_description
1 polymer ?
#
loop_
_entity_poly.entity_id
_entity_poly.type
_entity_poly.pdbx_seq_one_letter_code
_entity_poly.pdbx_strand_id
1 'polypeptide(L)'
;MRIKLYHVACLLTLAFCIQPRQVEGQCPTGFTRDTLNWDYLDFLPNSGRYVSPTAFINLAQSQAQRFSFGTQKLTFTHNYTGTNVVGDVTTHIAEVNSYGKGADLRFIGNGQLTIRFEKPVQAVKFSLYDVDKSQAVEVTARNVSTPIPVVLNNLPGSILTIAGSGSNTATATANSNEVGNGNNTPASNATVNVDVAGPVTMITIKITNTNTSGSEDGSYYVSDISACSEGTYPTDYYHISKPFAGQPSYVVAVLNSTVYYVDVATGVARKLFTDPAHTNINSLAYDPYRHMVYYAFSLTNSPQTNKVIKRYDYDMDTLGVFVSNVNTLGIPTYEDGVESAAAGFYNNSLY
;
A
#
# COMPACT_ATOMS: atom_id res chain seq x y z
N MET A 1 -61.10 3.10 -29.90
CA MET A 1 -59.92 2.29 -29.50
C MET A 1 -58.64 2.88 -30.11
N ARG A 2 -58.17 4.04 -29.62
CA ARG A 2 -57.00 4.77 -30.15
C ARG A 2 -56.12 5.40 -29.05
N ILE A 3 -56.21 4.89 -27.81
CA ILE A 3 -55.44 5.39 -26.65
C ILE A 3 -54.23 4.49 -26.31
N LYS A 4 -54.12 3.30 -26.93
CA LYS A 4 -53.07 2.31 -26.58
C LYS A 4 -51.74 2.47 -27.31
N LEU A 5 -51.63 3.29 -28.36
CA LEU A 5 -50.39 3.39 -29.14
C LEU A 5 -49.40 4.40 -28.55
N TYR A 6 -49.88 5.52 -27.99
CA TYR A 6 -49.02 6.58 -27.45
C TYR A 6 -48.31 6.19 -26.15
N HIS A 7 -48.95 5.38 -25.30
CA HIS A 7 -48.34 4.91 -24.05
C HIS A 7 -47.24 3.86 -24.29
N VAL A 8 -47.40 3.01 -25.32
CA VAL A 8 -46.38 2.03 -25.70
C VAL A 8 -45.19 2.71 -26.37
N ALA A 9 -45.42 3.74 -27.19
CA ALA A 9 -44.34 4.53 -27.81
C ALA A 9 -43.51 5.33 -26.78
N CYS A 10 -44.15 5.85 -25.73
CA CYS A 10 -43.46 6.59 -24.66
C CYS A 10 -42.66 5.65 -23.71
N LEU A 11 -43.15 4.44 -23.46
CA LEU A 11 -42.41 3.44 -22.66
C LEU A 11 -41.18 2.88 -23.40
N LEU A 12 -41.27 2.67 -24.72
CA LEU A 12 -40.14 2.20 -25.53
C LEU A 12 -39.02 3.26 -25.66
N THR A 13 -39.37 4.55 -25.67
CA THR A 13 -38.36 5.63 -25.69
C THR A 13 -37.67 5.81 -24.34
N LEU A 14 -38.38 5.57 -23.22
CA LEU A 14 -37.75 5.59 -21.89
C LEU A 14 -36.79 4.40 -21.68
N ALA A 15 -37.08 3.24 -22.27
CA ALA A 15 -36.22 2.05 -22.20
C ALA A 15 -34.93 2.16 -23.02
N PHE A 16 -34.92 2.96 -24.10
CA PHE A 16 -33.72 3.22 -24.92
C PHE A 16 -32.81 4.32 -24.36
N CYS A 17 -33.29 5.13 -23.39
CA CYS A 17 -32.48 6.13 -22.69
C CYS A 17 -31.74 5.58 -21.46
N ILE A 18 -32.03 4.34 -21.05
CA ILE A 18 -31.24 3.61 -20.05
C ILE A 18 -30.23 2.75 -20.81
N GLN A 19 -29.32 3.38 -21.54
CA GLN A 19 -28.07 2.67 -21.83
C GLN A 19 -27.39 2.47 -20.48
N PRO A 20 -26.94 1.25 -20.13
CA PRO A 20 -25.98 1.12 -19.06
C PRO A 20 -24.83 2.05 -19.47
N ARG A 21 -24.62 3.13 -18.70
CA ARG A 21 -23.31 3.78 -18.72
C ARG A 21 -22.36 2.61 -18.52
N GLN A 22 -21.52 2.34 -19.51
CA GLN A 22 -20.27 1.68 -19.18
C GLN A 22 -19.72 2.55 -18.07
N VAL A 23 -19.67 2.00 -16.86
CA VAL A 23 -18.68 2.44 -15.90
C VAL A 23 -17.41 2.24 -16.70
N GLU A 24 -16.90 3.32 -17.31
CA GLU A 24 -15.52 3.32 -17.77
C GLU A 24 -14.78 2.84 -16.54
N GLY A 25 -14.19 1.64 -16.63
CA GLY A 25 -13.30 1.19 -15.59
C GLY A 25 -12.39 2.38 -15.33
N GLN A 26 -12.27 2.79 -14.06
CA GLN A 26 -11.38 3.88 -13.68
C GLN A 26 -9.95 3.65 -14.18
N CYS A 27 -9.67 2.41 -14.61
CA CYS A 27 -8.48 1.95 -15.26
C CYS A 27 -8.76 1.37 -16.67
N PRO A 28 -7.84 1.58 -17.63
CA PRO A 28 -7.89 0.93 -18.93
C PRO A 28 -7.92 -0.60 -18.84
N THR A 29 -8.37 -1.26 -19.91
CA THR A 29 -8.34 -2.73 -20.03
C THR A 29 -6.98 -3.31 -19.65
N GLY A 30 -6.95 -4.32 -18.77
CA GLY A 30 -5.71 -4.95 -18.27
C GLY A 30 -5.15 -4.33 -17.00
N PHE A 31 -5.76 -3.24 -16.50
CA PHE A 31 -5.40 -2.59 -15.25
C PHE A 31 -6.53 -2.67 -14.22
N THR A 32 -6.17 -2.83 -12.95
CA THR A 32 -7.09 -2.65 -11.82
C THR A 32 -6.74 -1.42 -11.02
N ARG A 33 -7.78 -0.78 -10.47
CA ARG A 33 -7.56 0.28 -9.48
C ARG A 33 -7.08 -0.36 -8.19
N ASP A 34 -5.93 0.08 -7.71
CA ASP A 34 -5.42 -0.24 -6.39
C ASP A 34 -5.32 1.04 -5.56
N THR A 35 -5.43 0.88 -4.24
CA THR A 35 -5.32 1.94 -3.26
C THR A 35 -4.48 1.45 -2.09
N LEU A 36 -3.32 2.09 -1.88
CA LEU A 36 -2.65 2.03 -0.59
C LEU A 36 -3.40 2.98 0.35
N ASN A 37 -4.13 2.41 1.31
CA ASN A 37 -4.81 3.16 2.36
C ASN A 37 -4.01 3.05 3.66
N TRP A 38 -3.95 4.11 4.44
CA TRP A 38 -3.20 4.09 5.71
C TRP A 38 -4.03 3.57 6.88
N ASP A 39 -5.31 3.29 6.65
CA ASP A 39 -6.21 2.74 7.67
C ASP A 39 -5.69 1.37 8.15
N TYR A 40 -5.19 1.33 9.39
CA TYR A 40 -4.63 0.13 10.01
C TYR A 40 -3.34 -0.39 9.33
N LEU A 41 -2.63 0.45 8.58
CA LEU A 41 -1.26 0.20 8.18
C LEU A 41 -0.32 1.01 9.06
N ASP A 42 0.78 0.40 9.50
CA ASP A 42 1.81 1.13 10.24
C ASP A 42 2.89 1.67 9.29
N PHE A 43 2.99 2.98 9.13
CA PHE A 43 4.17 3.61 8.53
C PHE A 43 5.20 3.89 9.62
N LEU A 44 6.31 3.16 9.58
CA LEU A 44 7.18 2.97 10.74
C LEU A 44 8.10 4.17 10.98
N PRO A 45 7.90 4.94 12.08
CA PRO A 45 8.77 6.05 12.40
C PRO A 45 10.07 5.57 13.06
N ASN A 46 11.11 6.41 12.99
CA ASN A 46 12.35 6.22 13.74
C ASN A 46 12.32 7.01 15.07
N SER A 47 11.22 6.90 15.82
CA SER A 47 11.04 7.61 17.08
C SER A 47 10.10 6.88 18.05
N GLY A 48 10.01 7.37 19.28
CA GLY A 48 9.11 6.82 20.30
C GLY A 48 9.37 5.35 20.62
N ARG A 49 8.29 4.56 20.66
CA ARG A 49 8.33 3.13 21.02
C ARG A 49 9.06 2.25 20.02
N TYR A 50 9.25 2.72 18.78
CA TYR A 50 9.96 1.99 17.74
C TYR A 50 11.48 1.98 17.93
N VAL A 51 12.01 2.93 18.71
CA VAL A 51 13.45 3.09 18.96
C VAL A 51 13.83 3.01 20.45
N SER A 52 12.86 3.08 21.36
CA SER A 52 13.09 3.12 22.81
C SER A 52 12.01 2.34 23.57
N PRO A 53 12.37 1.52 24.58
CA PRO A 53 13.74 1.32 25.12
C PRO A 53 14.63 0.42 24.25
N THR A 54 14.03 -0.34 23.33
CA THR A 54 14.72 -1.20 22.38
C THR A 54 14.54 -0.66 20.97
N ALA A 55 15.61 -0.63 20.18
CA ALA A 55 15.54 -0.19 18.79
C ALA A 55 15.08 -1.32 17.86
N PHE A 56 13.81 -1.28 17.46
CA PHE A 56 13.21 -2.20 16.50
C PHE A 56 13.35 -1.71 15.05
N ILE A 57 13.34 -0.39 14.87
CA ILE A 57 13.43 0.28 13.58
C ILE A 57 14.69 1.16 13.56
N ASN A 58 15.63 0.85 12.67
CA ASN A 58 16.74 1.77 12.41
C ASN A 58 16.33 2.87 11.41
N LEU A 59 17.13 3.94 11.31
CA LEU A 59 16.81 5.08 10.47
C LEU A 59 16.63 4.72 8.99
N ALA A 60 17.48 3.83 8.46
CA ALA A 60 17.39 3.40 7.06
C ALA A 60 16.11 2.60 6.77
N GLN A 61 15.63 1.81 7.74
CA GLN A 61 14.35 1.10 7.63
C GLN A 61 13.18 2.08 7.63
N SER A 62 13.17 3.07 8.53
CA SER A 62 12.13 4.10 8.55
C SER A 62 12.11 4.92 7.25
N GLN A 63 13.30 5.30 6.76
CA GLN A 63 13.49 6.09 5.53
C GLN A 63 13.25 5.32 4.24
N ALA A 64 13.08 4.00 4.27
CA ALA A 64 12.86 3.18 3.09
C ALA A 64 11.88 2.02 3.39
N GLN A 65 10.59 2.29 3.21
CA GLN A 65 9.51 1.33 3.49
C GLN A 65 8.83 0.84 2.21
N ARG A 66 8.32 -0.38 2.26
CA ARG A 66 7.77 -1.09 1.11
C ARG A 66 6.39 -1.60 1.44
N PHE A 67 5.46 -1.41 0.52
CA PHE A 67 4.07 -1.84 0.64
C PHE A 67 3.67 -2.62 -0.62
N SER A 68 2.69 -3.49 -0.48
CA SER A 68 2.01 -4.05 -1.63
C SER A 68 1.17 -2.97 -2.31
N PHE A 69 1.19 -2.96 -3.64
CA PHE A 69 0.34 -2.10 -4.44
C PHE A 69 -0.02 -2.84 -5.72
N GLY A 70 -1.24 -3.35 -5.82
CA GLY A 70 -1.62 -4.28 -6.87
C GLY A 70 -0.80 -5.55 -6.79
N THR A 71 -0.31 -5.97 -7.95
CA THR A 71 0.55 -7.14 -8.11
C THR A 71 2.05 -6.79 -8.00
N GLN A 72 2.37 -5.61 -7.49
CA GLN A 72 3.73 -5.07 -7.46
C GLN A 72 4.05 -4.40 -6.13
N LYS A 73 5.33 -4.07 -5.96
CA LYS A 73 5.81 -3.31 -4.81
C LYS A 73 5.72 -1.80 -5.04
N LEU A 74 5.24 -1.08 -4.02
CA LEU A 74 5.41 0.36 -3.88
C LEU A 74 6.46 0.65 -2.80
N THR A 75 7.40 1.55 -3.08
CA THR A 75 8.48 1.91 -2.16
C THR A 75 8.41 3.40 -1.82
N PHE A 76 8.35 3.71 -0.54
CA PHE A 76 8.49 5.07 -0.01
C PHE A 76 9.94 5.27 0.42
N THR A 77 10.53 6.38 0.00
CA THR A 77 11.84 6.82 0.49
C THR A 77 11.80 8.28 0.90
N HIS A 78 12.44 8.65 2.01
CA HIS A 78 12.48 10.03 2.46
C HIS A 78 13.76 10.36 3.23
N ASN A 79 13.99 11.64 3.51
CA ASN A 79 15.15 12.12 4.27
C ASN A 79 14.82 12.64 5.68
N TYR A 80 13.57 12.57 6.13
CA TYR A 80 13.18 12.89 7.51
C TYR A 80 13.81 11.92 8.53
N THR A 81 13.96 12.38 9.77
CA THR A 81 14.62 11.65 10.88
C THR A 81 13.90 11.90 12.20
N GLY A 82 13.99 10.95 13.15
CA GLY A 82 13.49 11.16 14.51
C GLY A 82 11.99 11.48 14.55
N THR A 83 11.61 12.48 15.34
CA THR A 83 10.22 12.91 15.53
C THR A 83 9.59 13.57 14.29
N ASN A 84 10.38 13.84 13.24
CA ASN A 84 9.86 14.39 12.00
C ASN A 84 9.24 13.33 11.08
N VAL A 85 9.39 12.04 11.44
CA VAL A 85 8.63 10.93 10.88
C VAL A 85 7.63 10.55 11.96
N VAL A 86 6.37 10.94 11.78
CA VAL A 86 5.32 10.63 12.78
C VAL A 86 4.71 9.26 12.51
N GLY A 87 4.57 8.92 11.23
CA GLY A 87 3.88 7.72 10.77
C GLY A 87 2.49 8.05 10.24
N ASP A 88 1.63 7.04 10.19
CA ASP A 88 0.20 7.18 9.93
C ASP A 88 -0.52 7.77 11.15
N VAL A 89 -1.47 8.68 10.91
CA VAL A 89 -2.25 9.36 11.96
C VAL A 89 -3.65 9.66 11.46
N THR A 90 -4.59 9.83 12.39
CA THR A 90 -5.99 10.23 12.12
C THR A 90 -6.29 11.66 12.58
N THR A 91 -5.26 12.45 12.88
CA THR A 91 -5.42 13.80 13.42
C THR A 91 -5.87 14.82 12.38
N HIS A 92 -5.61 14.56 11.10
CA HIS A 92 -6.14 15.34 9.99
C HIS A 92 -7.46 14.72 9.52
N ILE A 93 -8.50 15.53 9.41
CA ILE A 93 -9.87 15.09 9.07
C ILE A 93 -10.51 15.94 7.96
N ALA A 94 -9.75 16.86 7.38
CA ALA A 94 -10.23 17.86 6.44
C ALA A 94 -10.26 17.31 4.99
N GLU A 95 -11.10 16.31 4.73
CA GLU A 95 -11.00 15.49 3.51
C GLU A 95 -12.09 15.76 2.45
N VAL A 96 -12.93 16.78 2.64
CA VAL A 96 -14.03 17.05 1.70
C VAL A 96 -13.46 17.44 0.32
N ASN A 97 -13.90 16.78 -0.76
CA ASN A 97 -13.40 16.98 -2.13
C ASN A 97 -11.90 16.68 -2.37
N SER A 98 -11.22 16.07 -1.39
CA SER A 98 -9.87 15.54 -1.56
C SER A 98 -9.89 14.06 -1.98
N TYR A 99 -8.73 13.54 -2.35
CA TYR A 99 -8.46 12.12 -2.53
C TYR A 99 -7.99 11.45 -1.23
N GLY A 100 -8.34 10.18 -1.05
CA GLY A 100 -8.04 9.41 0.16
C GLY A 100 -8.97 9.77 1.33
N LYS A 101 -9.11 8.84 2.28
CA LYS A 101 -9.94 8.97 3.48
C LYS A 101 -9.31 8.20 4.64
N GLY A 102 -9.53 8.69 5.86
CA GLY A 102 -9.14 7.99 7.07
C GLY A 102 -7.77 8.45 7.58
N ALA A 103 -6.87 7.50 7.82
CA ALA A 103 -5.52 7.83 8.26
C ALA A 103 -4.68 8.42 7.11
N ASP A 104 -3.75 9.31 7.47
CA ASP A 104 -2.81 9.95 6.54
C ASP A 104 -1.37 9.79 7.06
N LEU A 105 -0.38 9.78 6.16
CA LEU A 105 1.03 9.87 6.59
C LEU A 105 1.37 11.28 7.02
N ARG A 106 1.96 11.45 8.20
CA ARG A 106 2.41 12.73 8.72
C ARG A 106 3.93 12.83 8.79
N PHE A 107 4.44 13.93 8.25
CA PHE A 107 5.83 14.35 8.35
C PHE A 107 5.89 15.80 8.84
N ILE A 108 7.03 16.18 9.44
CA ILE A 108 7.23 17.53 9.99
C ILE A 108 8.50 18.17 9.41
N GLY A 109 8.37 19.42 8.98
CA GLY A 109 9.49 20.24 8.53
C GLY A 109 9.82 20.11 7.05
N ASN A 110 10.94 20.74 6.66
CA ASN A 110 11.44 20.68 5.30
C ASN A 110 12.02 19.29 4.98
N GLY A 111 11.73 18.78 3.80
CA GLY A 111 12.26 17.49 3.37
C GLY A 111 11.73 17.04 2.02
N GLN A 112 12.00 15.78 1.72
CA GLN A 112 11.60 15.15 0.47
C GLN A 112 11.08 13.75 0.74
N LEU A 113 9.92 13.45 0.17
CA LEU A 113 9.34 12.11 0.06
C LEU A 113 9.38 11.68 -1.41
N THR A 114 9.72 10.42 -1.66
CA THR A 114 9.75 9.82 -2.99
C THR A 114 8.98 8.52 -2.96
N ILE A 115 7.95 8.44 -3.79
CA ILE A 115 7.07 7.28 -3.98
C ILE A 115 7.51 6.61 -5.28
N ARG A 116 7.89 5.34 -5.22
CA ARG A 116 8.36 4.58 -6.37
C ARG A 116 7.55 3.30 -6.57
N PHE A 117 6.89 3.21 -7.71
CA PHE A 117 6.28 1.98 -8.20
C PHE A 117 7.33 1.10 -8.88
N GLU A 118 7.27 -0.22 -8.65
CA GLU A 118 8.19 -1.18 -9.26
C GLU A 118 7.99 -1.31 -10.77
N LYS A 119 6.74 -1.22 -11.22
CA LYS A 119 6.29 -1.15 -12.62
C LYS A 119 5.49 0.12 -12.84
N PRO A 120 5.43 0.66 -14.08
CA PRO A 120 4.66 1.86 -14.35
C PRO A 120 3.17 1.69 -14.01
N VAL A 121 2.59 2.69 -13.33
CA VAL A 121 1.16 2.80 -13.07
C VAL A 121 0.57 4.00 -13.81
N GLN A 122 -0.76 4.08 -13.91
CA GLN A 122 -1.48 5.18 -14.55
C GLN A 122 -2.47 5.81 -13.59
N ALA A 123 -2.93 7.03 -13.90
CA ALA A 123 -3.96 7.74 -13.17
C ALA A 123 -3.72 7.78 -11.64
N VAL A 124 -2.49 8.12 -11.23
CA VAL A 124 -2.15 8.25 -9.81
C VAL A 124 -2.88 9.45 -9.23
N LYS A 125 -3.51 9.26 -8.07
CA LYS A 125 -4.25 10.28 -7.32
C LYS A 125 -3.99 10.16 -5.83
N PHE A 126 -3.67 11.29 -5.22
CA PHE A 126 -3.56 11.48 -3.77
C PHE A 126 -3.67 12.96 -3.43
N SER A 127 -3.83 13.29 -2.16
CA SER A 127 -3.86 14.66 -1.66
C SER A 127 -2.68 14.91 -0.75
N LEU A 128 -2.24 16.17 -0.73
CA LEU A 128 -1.41 16.68 0.34
C LEU A 128 -2.26 17.63 1.17
N TYR A 129 -2.22 17.45 2.48
CA TYR A 129 -2.95 18.27 3.42
C TYR A 129 -2.01 19.11 4.27
N ASP A 130 -2.59 20.16 4.82
CA ASP A 130 -1.93 21.08 5.76
C ASP A 130 -0.67 21.75 5.17
N VAL A 131 -0.69 22.01 3.86
CA VAL A 131 0.31 22.88 3.25
C VAL A 131 -0.08 24.32 3.57
N ASP A 132 0.36 24.82 4.71
CA ASP A 132 -0.04 26.13 5.22
C ASP A 132 1.16 26.96 5.71
N LYS A 133 0.91 28.11 6.35
CA LYS A 133 1.95 28.90 7.04
C LYS A 133 3.23 29.13 6.25
N SER A 134 3.09 29.56 4.99
CA SER A 134 4.19 29.83 4.05
C SER A 134 4.96 28.60 3.57
N GLN A 135 4.52 27.39 3.93
CA GLN A 135 5.01 26.15 3.34
C GLN A 135 4.81 26.17 1.83
N ALA A 136 5.75 25.54 1.13
CA ALA A 136 5.67 25.33 -0.29
C ALA A 136 5.98 23.86 -0.59
N VAL A 137 5.14 23.27 -1.43
CA VAL A 137 5.35 21.94 -1.99
C VAL A 137 5.70 22.04 -3.46
N GLU A 138 6.69 21.26 -3.87
CA GLU A 138 7.00 20.95 -5.25
C GLU A 138 6.74 19.46 -5.51
N VAL A 139 6.00 19.16 -6.57
CA VAL A 139 5.72 17.80 -7.01
C VAL A 139 6.27 17.59 -8.41
N THR A 140 7.04 16.53 -8.58
CA THR A 140 7.54 16.07 -9.88
C THR A 140 7.24 14.59 -10.07
N ALA A 141 7.07 14.17 -11.32
CA ALA A 141 6.84 12.76 -11.65
C ALA A 141 7.73 12.32 -12.83
N ARG A 142 8.07 11.03 -12.85
CA ARG A 142 8.82 10.42 -13.95
C ARG A 142 8.46 8.96 -14.20
N ASN A 143 8.57 8.56 -15.45
CA ASN A 143 8.62 7.16 -15.87
C ASN A 143 10.06 6.81 -16.19
N VAL A 144 10.70 6.05 -15.31
CA VAL A 144 12.15 5.80 -15.30
C VAL A 144 12.90 7.14 -15.29
N SER A 145 13.43 7.59 -16.42
CA SER A 145 14.15 8.86 -16.57
C SER A 145 13.34 9.95 -17.29
N THR A 146 12.18 9.62 -17.84
CA THR A 146 11.34 10.54 -18.61
C THR A 146 10.41 11.32 -17.67
N PRO A 147 10.46 12.66 -17.62
CA PRO A 147 9.52 13.47 -16.85
C PRO A 147 8.07 13.27 -17.30
N ILE A 148 7.15 13.25 -16.35
CA ILE A 148 5.71 13.15 -16.59
C ILE A 148 5.03 14.40 -15.99
N PRO A 149 4.14 15.07 -16.73
CA PRO A 149 3.41 16.21 -16.20
C PRO A 149 2.60 15.87 -14.95
N VAL A 150 2.62 16.77 -13.97
CA VAL A 150 1.84 16.69 -12.73
C VAL A 150 0.77 17.77 -12.74
N VAL A 151 -0.47 17.39 -12.47
CA VAL A 151 -1.57 18.34 -12.31
C VAL A 151 -1.83 18.51 -10.82
N LEU A 152 -1.74 19.76 -10.35
CA LEU A 152 -2.14 20.16 -9.01
C LEU A 152 -3.43 20.96 -9.08
N ASN A 153 -4.38 20.64 -8.21
CA ASN A 153 -5.66 21.33 -8.09
C ASN A 153 -5.89 21.74 -6.64
N ASN A 154 -6.28 22.99 -6.44
CA ASN A 154 -6.74 23.49 -5.15
C ASN A 154 -8.22 23.19 -4.95
N LEU A 155 -8.63 23.16 -3.68
CA LEU A 155 -10.04 23.15 -3.31
C LEU A 155 -10.59 24.60 -3.22
N PRO A 156 -11.92 24.78 -3.32
CA PRO A 156 -12.54 26.10 -3.16
C PRO A 156 -12.14 26.77 -1.85
N GLY A 157 -11.77 28.06 -1.91
CA GLY A 157 -11.33 28.81 -0.72
C GLY A 157 -9.88 28.52 -0.27
N SER A 158 -9.10 27.87 -1.11
CA SER A 158 -7.71 27.53 -0.78
C SER A 158 -6.83 28.76 -0.56
N ILE A 159 -5.92 28.65 0.41
CA ILE A 159 -4.84 29.61 0.68
C ILE A 159 -3.61 29.39 -0.21
N LEU A 160 -3.64 28.36 -1.06
CA LEU A 160 -2.55 27.93 -1.91
C LEU A 160 -2.54 28.68 -3.24
N THR A 161 -1.36 29.02 -3.73
CA THR A 161 -1.14 29.44 -5.11
C THR A 161 -0.48 28.30 -5.88
N ILE A 162 -1.15 27.81 -6.93
CA ILE A 162 -0.60 26.78 -7.83
C ILE A 162 0.19 27.42 -8.96
N ALA A 163 1.37 26.91 -9.23
CA ALA A 163 2.16 27.24 -10.42
C ALA A 163 2.66 25.96 -11.12
N GLY A 164 2.83 26.02 -12.44
CA GLY A 164 3.37 24.89 -13.22
C GLY A 164 2.48 23.64 -13.29
N SER A 165 1.21 23.71 -12.88
CA SER A 165 0.25 22.59 -13.03
C SER A 165 0.10 22.19 -14.51
N GLY A 166 0.15 20.89 -14.77
CA GLY A 166 0.21 20.33 -16.13
C GLY A 166 1.62 20.37 -16.76
N SER A 167 2.66 20.69 -16.00
CA SER A 167 4.06 20.64 -16.43
C SER A 167 4.88 19.62 -15.64
N ASN A 168 6.16 19.45 -15.97
CA ASN A 168 7.06 18.48 -15.32
C ASN A 168 7.37 18.82 -13.85
N THR A 169 7.12 20.06 -13.44
CA THR A 169 7.29 20.55 -12.08
C THR A 169 6.11 21.44 -11.73
N ALA A 170 5.30 20.99 -10.78
CA ALA A 170 4.17 21.75 -10.29
C ALA A 170 4.38 22.09 -8.82
N THR A 171 4.01 23.30 -8.41
CA THR A 171 4.21 23.78 -7.04
C THR A 171 2.90 24.30 -6.47
N ALA A 172 2.69 24.10 -5.17
CA ALA A 172 1.68 24.80 -4.39
C ALA A 172 2.35 25.54 -3.24
N THR A 173 2.08 26.84 -3.13
CA THR A 173 2.67 27.70 -2.08
C THR A 173 1.57 28.32 -1.24
N ALA A 174 1.64 28.10 0.07
CA ALA A 174 0.73 28.71 1.03
C ALA A 174 1.07 30.18 1.29
N ASN A 175 0.06 30.96 1.65
CA ASN A 175 0.28 32.28 2.27
C ASN A 175 0.66 32.13 3.75
N SER A 176 0.72 33.23 4.50
CA SER A 176 1.15 33.25 5.92
C SER A 176 0.11 32.74 6.93
N ASN A 177 -1.08 32.34 6.48
CA ASN A 177 -2.17 31.89 7.34
C ASN A 177 -1.98 30.43 7.75
N GLU A 178 -2.55 30.09 8.90
CA GLU A 178 -2.59 28.74 9.44
C GLU A 178 -4.00 28.16 9.22
N VAL A 179 -4.10 26.88 8.90
CA VAL A 179 -5.35 26.18 8.59
C VAL A 179 -5.41 24.89 9.38
N GLY A 180 -6.10 24.90 10.53
CA GLY A 180 -6.14 23.71 11.38
C GLY A 180 -6.63 22.42 10.69
N ASN A 181 -6.12 21.28 11.16
CA ASN A 181 -6.33 19.91 10.66
C ASN A 181 -7.76 19.43 10.34
N GLY A 182 -8.81 20.15 10.77
CA GLY A 182 -10.20 19.84 10.44
C GLY A 182 -10.84 20.79 9.41
N ASN A 183 -10.11 21.79 8.94
CA ASN A 183 -10.63 22.86 8.11
C ASN A 183 -10.42 22.58 6.63
N ASN A 184 -11.48 22.10 5.99
CA ASN A 184 -11.58 22.02 4.53
C ASN A 184 -12.91 22.63 4.09
N THR A 185 -13.12 23.87 4.53
CA THR A 185 -14.31 24.66 4.21
C THR A 185 -13.95 25.77 3.23
N PRO A 186 -14.93 26.36 2.51
CA PRO A 186 -14.68 27.42 1.55
C PRO A 186 -14.03 28.70 2.12
N ALA A 187 -13.87 28.81 3.44
CA ALA A 187 -13.27 29.97 4.11
C ALA A 187 -11.74 29.91 4.19
N SER A 188 -11.15 28.70 4.26
CA SER A 188 -9.70 28.48 4.24
C SER A 188 -9.42 26.99 4.05
N ASN A 189 -8.61 26.66 3.05
CA ASN A 189 -8.19 25.29 2.77
C ASN A 189 -6.68 25.22 2.42
N ALA A 190 -5.97 24.26 3.02
CA ALA A 190 -4.55 24.00 2.81
C ALA A 190 -4.30 22.63 2.12
N THR A 191 -5.27 22.17 1.33
CA THR A 191 -5.24 20.90 0.60
C THR A 191 -4.89 21.12 -0.87
N VAL A 192 -4.01 20.29 -1.40
CA VAL A 192 -3.76 20.17 -2.84
C VAL A 192 -4.02 18.73 -3.30
N ASN A 193 -4.88 18.59 -4.30
CA ASN A 193 -5.08 17.33 -5.01
C ASN A 193 -3.99 17.17 -6.06
N VAL A 194 -3.37 16.00 -6.10
CA VAL A 194 -2.32 15.62 -7.05
C VAL A 194 -2.85 14.57 -8.00
N ASP A 195 -2.80 14.86 -9.30
CA ASP A 195 -3.11 13.93 -10.38
C ASP A 195 -1.89 13.73 -11.29
N VAL A 196 -1.54 12.47 -11.56
CA VAL A 196 -0.51 12.10 -12.55
C VAL A 196 -1.08 11.07 -13.52
N ALA A 197 -1.28 11.46 -14.78
CA ALA A 197 -1.91 10.60 -15.79
C ALA A 197 -1.13 9.30 -16.03
N GLY A 198 0.20 9.36 -15.98
CA GLY A 198 1.08 8.23 -16.23
C GLY A 198 1.26 7.92 -17.73
N PRO A 199 1.98 6.84 -18.07
CA PRO A 199 2.62 5.88 -17.16
C PRO A 199 3.66 6.56 -16.26
N VAL A 200 3.71 6.20 -14.98
CA VAL A 200 4.63 6.78 -13.98
C VAL A 200 5.21 5.70 -13.10
N THR A 201 6.51 5.80 -12.81
CA THR A 201 7.21 4.90 -11.88
C THR A 201 7.65 5.60 -10.61
N MET A 202 7.67 6.93 -10.61
CA MET A 202 8.15 7.69 -9.46
C MET A 202 7.51 9.07 -9.38
N ILE A 203 7.14 9.44 -8.16
CA ILE A 203 6.66 10.78 -7.78
C ILE A 203 7.54 11.27 -6.64
N THR A 204 8.01 12.51 -6.73
CA THR A 204 8.78 13.18 -5.68
C THR A 204 7.98 14.37 -5.17
N ILE A 205 7.82 14.44 -3.86
CA ILE A 205 7.20 15.53 -3.12
C ILE A 205 8.30 16.19 -2.30
N LYS A 206 8.52 17.49 -2.50
CA LYS A 206 9.51 18.26 -1.75
C LYS A 206 8.81 19.37 -1.00
N ILE A 207 8.95 19.38 0.32
CA ILE A 207 8.39 20.39 1.21
C ILE A 207 9.50 21.36 1.62
N THR A 208 9.19 22.65 1.53
CA THR A 208 10.10 23.75 1.85
C THR A 208 9.36 24.88 2.56
N ASN A 209 10.13 25.83 3.11
CA ASN A 209 9.61 27.03 3.78
C ASN A 209 8.66 26.71 4.94
N THR A 210 8.83 25.56 5.60
CA THR A 210 8.07 25.24 6.79
C THR A 210 8.36 26.24 7.89
N ASN A 211 7.29 26.87 8.37
CA ASN A 211 7.33 27.83 9.47
C ASN A 211 6.40 27.34 10.57
N THR A 212 6.77 27.58 11.82
CA THR A 212 6.06 27.07 13.00
C THR A 212 5.48 28.22 13.81
N SER A 213 4.38 27.98 14.50
CA SER A 213 3.74 28.90 15.44
C SER A 213 3.48 28.19 16.78
N GLY A 214 2.78 28.83 17.72
CA GLY A 214 2.34 28.15 18.94
C GLY A 214 1.32 27.04 18.70
N SER A 215 0.67 27.03 17.53
CA SER A 215 -0.35 26.05 17.11
C SER A 215 0.01 25.28 15.83
N GLU A 216 0.97 25.78 15.03
CA GLU A 216 1.49 25.11 13.82
C GLU A 216 2.89 24.51 14.08
N ASP A 217 3.05 23.20 13.90
CA ASP A 217 4.33 22.52 14.13
C ASP A 217 5.12 22.23 12.85
N GLY A 218 4.62 22.67 11.70
CA GLY A 218 5.24 22.49 10.40
C GLY A 218 4.88 21.16 9.76
N SER A 219 3.71 20.63 10.08
CA SER A 219 3.25 19.35 9.57
C SER A 219 2.78 19.46 8.13
N TYR A 220 2.82 18.32 7.45
CA TYR A 220 1.99 18.09 6.28
C TYR A 220 1.60 16.62 6.25
N TYR A 221 0.52 16.32 5.53
CA TYR A 221 -0.03 14.98 5.47
C TYR A 221 -0.13 14.48 4.04
N VAL A 222 0.05 13.19 3.83
CA VAL A 222 -0.11 12.50 2.55
C VAL A 222 -1.24 11.51 2.68
N SER A 223 -2.29 11.68 1.87
CA SER A 223 -3.44 10.80 1.88
C SER A 223 -3.13 9.39 1.35
N ASP A 224 -4.16 8.55 1.35
CA ASP A 224 -4.16 7.34 0.53
C ASP A 224 -3.74 7.63 -0.90
N ILE A 225 -3.04 6.67 -1.51
CA ILE A 225 -2.59 6.76 -2.89
C ILE A 225 -3.37 5.73 -3.69
N SER A 226 -4.09 6.19 -4.71
CA SER A 226 -4.75 5.30 -5.65
C SER A 226 -4.18 5.44 -7.06
N ALA A 227 -4.12 4.35 -7.80
CA ALA A 227 -3.64 4.32 -9.17
C ALA A 227 -4.15 3.08 -9.90
N CYS A 228 -4.02 3.09 -11.22
CA CYS A 228 -4.23 1.94 -12.07
C CYS A 228 -2.93 1.16 -12.20
N SER A 229 -2.89 -0.03 -11.60
CA SER A 229 -1.78 -0.98 -11.71
C SER A 229 -2.11 -2.07 -12.71
N GLU A 230 -1.10 -2.54 -13.43
CA GLU A 230 -1.24 -3.69 -14.33
C GLU A 230 -1.56 -4.96 -13.55
N GLY A 231 -2.40 -5.80 -14.15
CA GLY A 231 -2.84 -7.07 -13.58
C GLY A 231 -4.12 -6.93 -12.77
N THR A 232 -4.69 -8.08 -12.42
CA THR A 232 -5.88 -8.22 -11.59
C THR A 232 -5.56 -9.16 -10.43
N TYR A 233 -6.06 -8.85 -9.24
CA TYR A 233 -6.12 -9.84 -8.16
C TYR A 233 -6.97 -11.05 -8.63
N PRO A 234 -6.44 -12.28 -8.67
CA PRO A 234 -7.30 -13.46 -8.83
C PRO A 234 -8.40 -13.46 -7.75
N THR A 235 -9.65 -13.64 -8.19
CA THR A 235 -10.85 -13.59 -7.35
C THR A 235 -10.98 -14.76 -6.37
N ASP A 236 -10.15 -15.79 -6.54
CA ASP A 236 -10.26 -17.07 -5.84
C ASP A 236 -9.04 -17.33 -4.96
N TYR A 237 -8.80 -16.44 -3.97
CA TYR A 237 -7.68 -16.50 -3.02
C TYR A 237 -7.54 -17.87 -2.29
N TYR A 238 -8.65 -18.61 -2.13
CA TYR A 238 -8.69 -19.92 -1.51
C TYR A 238 -8.84 -21.08 -2.49
N HIS A 239 -8.50 -20.88 -3.77
CA HIS A 239 -8.66 -21.95 -4.74
C HIS A 239 -7.86 -23.18 -4.29
N ILE A 240 -8.56 -24.31 -4.22
CA ILE A 240 -7.96 -25.56 -3.77
C ILE A 240 -6.76 -25.85 -4.67
N SER A 241 -5.60 -25.97 -4.05
CA SER A 241 -4.33 -26.04 -4.77
C SER A 241 -4.10 -27.44 -5.32
N LYS A 242 -3.61 -27.50 -6.56
CA LYS A 242 -3.16 -28.73 -7.23
C LYS A 242 -1.78 -28.44 -7.84
N PRO A 243 -0.66 -28.90 -7.24
CA PRO A 243 0.66 -28.78 -7.85
C PRO A 243 0.77 -29.66 -9.08
N PHE A 244 0.26 -30.89 -8.99
CA PHE A 244 0.43 -31.87 -10.04
C PHE A 244 -0.88 -32.09 -10.78
N ALA A 245 -0.78 -32.21 -12.11
CA ALA A 245 -1.92 -32.61 -12.94
C ALA A 245 -2.46 -33.96 -12.47
N GLY A 246 -3.76 -34.03 -12.20
CA GLY A 246 -4.43 -35.24 -11.71
C GLY A 246 -4.39 -35.45 -10.20
N GLN A 247 -3.78 -34.56 -9.41
CA GLN A 247 -3.83 -34.68 -7.96
C GLN A 247 -5.21 -34.28 -7.40
N PRO A 248 -5.73 -35.01 -6.40
CA PRO A 248 -6.90 -34.59 -5.64
C PRO A 248 -6.72 -33.22 -4.98
N SER A 249 -7.85 -32.56 -4.75
CA SER A 249 -7.93 -31.31 -3.99
C SER A 249 -7.51 -31.53 -2.52
N TYR A 250 -6.62 -30.69 -1.99
CA TYR A 250 -6.16 -30.79 -0.59
C TYR A 250 -5.95 -29.41 0.06
N VAL A 251 -5.89 -29.41 1.39
CA VAL A 251 -5.35 -28.29 2.20
C VAL A 251 -4.05 -28.72 2.86
N VAL A 252 -3.12 -27.78 3.02
CA VAL A 252 -1.89 -28.01 3.79
C VAL A 252 -2.17 -27.66 5.24
N ALA A 253 -1.87 -28.59 6.15
CA ALA A 253 -2.02 -28.40 7.59
C ALA A 253 -0.71 -28.70 8.32
N VAL A 254 -0.51 -28.07 9.46
CA VAL A 254 0.64 -28.28 10.34
C VAL A 254 0.17 -28.88 11.65
N LEU A 255 0.94 -29.86 12.13
CA LEU A 255 0.92 -30.32 13.51
C LEU A 255 2.36 -30.35 14.01
N ASN A 256 2.67 -29.52 15.01
CA ASN A 256 4.02 -29.36 15.55
C ASN A 256 5.02 -28.98 14.44
N SER A 257 6.01 -29.83 14.16
CA SER A 257 7.00 -29.62 13.10
C SER A 257 6.75 -30.47 11.85
N THR A 258 5.56 -31.06 11.75
CA THR A 258 5.17 -31.92 10.63
C THR A 258 4.06 -31.28 9.83
N VAL A 259 4.25 -31.26 8.52
CA VAL A 259 3.29 -30.77 7.54
C VAL A 259 2.57 -31.94 6.90
N TYR A 260 1.27 -31.80 6.70
CA TYR A 260 0.39 -32.80 6.09
C TYR A 260 -0.39 -32.20 4.93
N TYR A 261 -0.71 -33.03 3.95
CA TYR A 261 -1.85 -32.78 3.08
C TYR A 261 -3.09 -33.41 3.69
N VAL A 262 -4.18 -32.67 3.71
CA VAL A 262 -5.48 -33.18 4.13
C VAL A 262 -6.39 -33.16 2.92
N ASP A 263 -6.86 -34.34 2.53
CA ASP A 263 -7.88 -34.48 1.49
C ASP A 263 -9.16 -33.78 1.95
N VAL A 264 -9.67 -32.83 1.16
CA VAL A 264 -10.81 -31.99 1.57
C VAL A 264 -12.13 -32.73 1.55
N ALA A 265 -12.24 -33.83 0.81
CA ALA A 265 -13.48 -34.60 0.69
C ALA A 265 -13.62 -35.62 1.83
N THR A 266 -12.51 -36.18 2.29
CA THR A 266 -12.47 -37.30 3.25
C THR A 266 -11.86 -36.94 4.60
N GLY A 267 -11.11 -35.83 4.69
CA GLY A 267 -10.36 -35.44 5.88
C GLY A 267 -9.13 -36.31 6.15
N VAL A 268 -8.80 -37.27 5.27
CA VAL A 268 -7.63 -38.14 5.44
C VAL A 268 -6.36 -37.31 5.26
N ALA A 269 -5.50 -37.34 6.29
CA ALA A 269 -4.23 -36.64 6.28
C ALA A 269 -3.07 -37.57 5.89
N ARG A 270 -2.19 -37.10 5.00
CA ARG A 270 -0.93 -37.76 4.67
C ARG A 270 0.24 -36.84 4.98
N LYS A 271 1.24 -37.36 5.68
CA LYS A 271 2.46 -36.62 5.98
C LYS A 271 3.15 -36.20 4.68
N LEU A 272 3.49 -34.93 4.60
CA LEU A 272 4.34 -34.36 3.57
C LEU A 272 5.80 -34.38 4.04
N PHE A 273 6.16 -33.58 5.04
CA PHE A 273 7.52 -33.50 5.57
C PHE A 273 7.52 -33.23 7.07
N THR A 274 8.66 -33.49 7.72
CA THR A 274 8.96 -33.08 9.09
C THR A 274 10.27 -32.30 9.10
N ASP A 275 10.31 -31.09 9.65
CA ASP A 275 11.57 -30.39 9.91
C ASP A 275 12.01 -30.64 11.36
N PRO A 276 13.05 -31.44 11.61
CA PRO A 276 13.50 -31.77 12.96
C PRO A 276 14.20 -30.62 13.69
N ALA A 277 14.46 -29.48 13.02
CA ALA A 277 15.18 -28.36 13.61
C ALA A 277 14.38 -27.59 14.67
N HIS A 278 13.07 -27.78 14.75
CA HIS A 278 12.21 -27.22 15.81
C HIS A 278 10.97 -28.09 16.01
N THR A 279 10.15 -27.80 17.01
CA THR A 279 8.93 -28.55 17.31
C THR A 279 7.65 -27.83 16.93
N ASN A 280 7.73 -26.58 16.46
CA ASN A 280 6.56 -25.76 16.22
C ASN A 280 6.72 -24.90 14.96
N ILE A 281 6.04 -25.30 13.89
CA ILE A 281 5.78 -24.49 12.71
C ILE A 281 4.46 -23.74 12.99
N ASN A 282 4.42 -22.44 12.73
CA ASN A 282 3.21 -21.63 12.94
C ASN A 282 2.64 -21.17 11.61
N SER A 283 3.45 -20.44 10.86
CA SER A 283 3.06 -19.80 9.62
C SER A 283 3.56 -20.60 8.43
N LEU A 284 2.68 -20.86 7.48
CA LEU A 284 2.99 -21.62 6.27
C LEU A 284 2.35 -20.97 5.05
N ALA A 285 3.09 -20.97 3.95
CA ALA A 285 2.64 -20.52 2.65
C ALA A 285 2.97 -21.60 1.63
N TYR A 286 2.03 -21.92 0.75
CA TYR A 286 2.22 -22.92 -0.29
C TYR A 286 2.27 -22.30 -1.67
N ASP A 287 3.37 -22.52 -2.40
CA ASP A 287 3.56 -22.12 -3.79
C ASP A 287 3.27 -23.30 -4.72
N PRO A 288 2.05 -23.38 -5.30
CA PRO A 288 1.68 -24.47 -6.19
C PRO A 288 2.37 -24.41 -7.55
N TYR A 289 3.03 -23.30 -7.92
CA TYR A 289 3.71 -23.16 -9.20
C TYR A 289 5.17 -23.61 -9.14
N ARG A 290 5.82 -23.42 -7.99
CA ARG A 290 7.20 -23.89 -7.74
C ARG A 290 7.26 -25.16 -6.90
N HIS A 291 6.12 -25.67 -6.46
CA HIS A 291 6.00 -26.82 -5.56
C HIS A 291 6.83 -26.65 -4.29
N MET A 292 6.68 -25.50 -3.62
CA MET A 292 7.40 -25.18 -2.39
C MET A 292 6.43 -24.88 -1.24
N VAL A 293 6.81 -25.28 -0.03
CA VAL A 293 6.20 -24.76 1.21
C VAL A 293 7.20 -23.83 1.88
N TYR A 294 6.83 -22.57 2.07
CA TYR A 294 7.57 -21.61 2.87
C TYR A 294 6.99 -21.56 4.26
N TYR A 295 7.83 -21.45 5.29
CA TYR A 295 7.34 -21.45 6.68
C TYR A 295 8.31 -20.78 7.64
N ALA A 296 7.78 -20.43 8.81
CA ALA A 296 8.55 -19.97 9.95
C ALA A 296 8.28 -20.86 11.17
N PHE A 297 9.29 -21.00 12.01
CA PHE A 297 9.11 -21.56 13.35
C PHE A 297 8.60 -20.49 14.30
N SER A 298 7.87 -20.92 15.31
CA SER A 298 7.55 -20.11 16.48
C SER A 298 7.88 -20.83 17.78
N LEU A 299 7.78 -20.13 18.90
CA LEU A 299 8.18 -20.61 20.22
C LEU A 299 9.67 -20.98 20.28
N THR A 300 10.53 -20.25 19.55
CA THR A 300 11.97 -20.47 19.70
C THR A 300 12.46 -19.84 20.99
N ASN A 301 13.64 -20.27 21.47
CA ASN A 301 14.24 -19.71 22.69
C ASN A 301 14.63 -18.23 22.57
N SER A 302 14.68 -17.69 21.35
CA SER A 302 15.09 -16.29 21.11
C SER A 302 14.32 -15.69 19.93
N PRO A 303 13.01 -15.43 20.10
CA PRO A 303 12.14 -14.93 19.03
C PRO A 303 12.67 -13.66 18.38
N GLN A 304 13.27 -12.77 19.18
CA GLN A 304 13.87 -11.50 18.74
C GLN A 304 14.96 -11.69 17.67
N THR A 305 15.56 -12.89 17.57
CA THR A 305 16.63 -13.21 16.61
C THR A 305 16.16 -14.15 15.50
N ASN A 306 14.95 -14.71 15.61
CA ASN A 306 14.36 -15.53 14.58
C ASN A 306 13.85 -14.63 13.44
N LYS A 307 14.63 -14.57 12.36
CA LYS A 307 14.37 -13.74 11.16
C LYS A 307 14.30 -14.58 9.87
N VAL A 308 14.23 -15.90 10.01
CA VAL A 308 14.46 -16.85 8.93
C VAL A 308 13.14 -17.31 8.35
N ILE A 309 13.00 -17.27 7.03
CA ILE A 309 11.96 -18.01 6.32
C ILE A 309 12.59 -19.26 5.73
N LYS A 310 12.06 -20.42 6.12
CA LYS A 310 12.47 -21.73 5.63
C LYS A 310 11.66 -22.13 4.42
N ARG A 311 12.15 -23.16 3.72
CA ARG A 311 11.43 -23.82 2.64
C ARG A 311 11.54 -25.33 2.71
N TYR A 312 10.55 -25.98 2.12
CA TYR A 312 10.60 -27.37 1.70
C TYR A 312 10.28 -27.44 0.20
N ASP A 313 11.15 -28.12 -0.55
CA ASP A 313 11.04 -28.31 -2.00
C ASP A 313 10.48 -29.73 -2.28
N TYR A 314 9.34 -29.80 -2.96
CA TYR A 314 8.63 -31.06 -3.20
C TYR A 314 9.33 -31.92 -4.24
N ASP A 315 9.91 -31.27 -5.25
CA ASP A 315 10.51 -31.96 -6.39
C ASP A 315 11.84 -32.59 -5.98
N MET A 316 12.55 -31.95 -5.04
CA MET A 316 13.83 -32.44 -4.51
C MET A 316 13.71 -33.23 -3.21
N ASP A 317 12.58 -33.14 -2.49
CA ASP A 317 12.41 -33.69 -1.14
C ASP A 317 13.49 -33.15 -0.17
N THR A 318 13.68 -31.83 -0.17
CA THR A 318 14.72 -31.19 0.65
C THR A 318 14.22 -29.99 1.45
N LEU A 319 14.78 -29.84 2.66
CA LEU A 319 14.62 -28.67 3.51
C LEU A 319 15.71 -27.64 3.20
N GLY A 320 15.38 -26.36 3.33
CA GLY A 320 16.35 -25.29 3.16
C GLY A 320 15.93 -23.95 3.77
N VAL A 321 16.80 -22.97 3.62
CA VAL A 321 16.52 -21.57 3.97
C VAL A 321 16.15 -20.82 2.70
N PHE A 322 15.00 -20.15 2.69
CA PHE A 322 14.58 -19.27 1.61
C PHE A 322 15.07 -17.85 1.83
N VAL A 323 14.85 -17.31 3.04
CA VAL A 323 15.35 -16.00 3.46
C VAL A 323 16.08 -16.18 4.78
N SER A 324 17.38 -15.86 4.82
CA SER A 324 18.20 -16.00 6.02
C SER A 324 17.93 -14.91 7.06
N ASN A 325 17.48 -13.73 6.62
CA ASN A 325 17.11 -12.63 7.49
C ASN A 325 16.16 -11.68 6.77
N VAL A 326 14.87 -11.65 7.12
CA VAL A 326 13.87 -10.78 6.49
C VAL A 326 14.21 -9.29 6.62
N ASN A 327 15.01 -8.89 7.61
CA ASN A 327 15.44 -7.50 7.78
C ASN A 327 16.34 -7.03 6.62
N THR A 328 17.02 -7.93 5.90
CA THR A 328 17.78 -7.54 4.70
C THR A 328 16.88 -7.15 3.53
N LEU A 329 15.61 -7.54 3.59
CA LEU A 329 14.56 -7.11 2.66
C LEU A 329 13.88 -5.81 3.10
N GLY A 330 14.31 -5.26 4.24
CA GLY A 330 13.72 -4.08 4.88
C GLY A 330 12.45 -4.37 5.66
N ILE A 331 12.13 -5.64 5.92
CA ILE A 331 11.00 -6.03 6.77
C ILE A 331 11.47 -5.94 8.23
N PRO A 332 10.93 -5.03 9.04
CA PRO A 332 11.29 -4.95 10.43
C PRO A 332 10.62 -6.07 11.21
N THR A 333 11.23 -6.41 12.33
CA THR A 333 10.81 -7.54 13.15
C THR A 333 11.01 -7.15 14.61
N TYR A 334 9.92 -7.17 15.37
CA TYR A 334 9.86 -6.73 16.76
C TYR A 334 10.35 -7.83 17.70
N GLU A 335 9.80 -7.86 18.92
CA GLU A 335 10.17 -8.80 19.97
C GLU A 335 9.91 -10.27 19.57
N ASP A 336 8.87 -10.51 18.76
CA ASP A 336 8.49 -11.85 18.33
C ASP A 336 9.25 -12.34 17.09
N GLY A 337 10.14 -11.53 16.51
CA GLY A 337 10.79 -11.88 15.24
C GLY A 337 9.77 -12.15 14.12
N VAL A 338 9.93 -13.28 13.43
CA VAL A 338 8.94 -13.78 12.44
C VAL A 338 7.99 -14.82 13.02
N GLU A 339 7.99 -15.04 14.34
CA GLU A 339 7.29 -16.17 14.97
C GLU A 339 5.77 -16.04 14.98
N SER A 340 5.28 -14.80 15.05
CA SER A 340 3.86 -14.45 14.98
C SER A 340 3.44 -13.98 13.57
N ALA A 341 4.38 -13.86 12.63
CA ALA A 341 4.10 -13.35 11.29
C ALA A 341 3.46 -14.44 10.43
N ALA A 342 2.20 -14.27 10.01
CA ALA A 342 1.58 -15.13 9.01
C ALA A 342 2.24 -14.89 7.64
N ALA A 343 2.63 -15.95 6.95
CA ALA A 343 3.15 -15.89 5.59
C ALA A 343 2.06 -16.37 4.63
N GLY A 344 1.79 -15.62 3.57
CA GLY A 344 0.80 -15.98 2.56
C GLY A 344 1.43 -16.04 1.18
N PHE A 345 1.17 -17.10 0.40
CA PHE A 345 1.59 -17.11 -1.00
C PHE A 345 0.40 -16.76 -1.87
N TYR A 346 0.55 -15.72 -2.68
CA TYR A 346 -0.50 -15.24 -3.56
C TYR A 346 0.09 -14.67 -4.84
N ASN A 347 -0.52 -14.97 -5.99
CA ASN A 347 -0.13 -14.42 -7.29
C ASN A 347 1.40 -14.41 -7.54
N ASN A 348 2.05 -15.56 -7.36
CA ASN A 348 3.50 -15.77 -7.50
C ASN A 348 4.40 -15.00 -6.53
N SER A 349 3.84 -14.40 -5.47
CA SER A 349 4.54 -13.61 -4.47
C SER A 349 4.28 -14.15 -3.07
N LEU A 350 5.31 -14.11 -2.22
CA LEU A 350 5.19 -14.36 -0.78
C LEU A 350 4.94 -13.01 -0.09
N TYR A 351 3.83 -12.92 0.61
CA TYR A 351 3.38 -11.77 1.41
C TYR A 351 3.70 -12.01 2.88
#